data_AF-X1SSA3-F1
#
_entry.id   AF-X1SSA3-F1
#
_cell.length_a   1.000
_cell.length_b   1.000
_cell.length_c   1.000
_cell.angle_alpha   90.00
_cell.angle_beta   90.00
_cell.angle_gamma   90.00
#
_symmetry.space_group_name_H-M   'P 1'
#
loop_
_entity.id
_entity.type
_entity.pdbx_description
1 polymer ?
#
loop_
_entity_poly.entity_id
_entity_poly.type
_entity_poly.pdbx_seq_one_letter_code
_entity_poly.pdbx_strand_id
1 'polypeptide(L)'
;GLNSPLVIKALKSLGFPRGILFIHLFGDDKTRYAFHLHVLVDGGWLDPEPLEELCRKIRRMIYPRWVLRKWGDSLMVNYRFKPTQAEVYQALDYCSRPTFTQLEGNEWLAKSIEGERKFRVWGKWDEAPKWHLDESEKKVHSLVALQKGKCPVCGEPIKWDKGLAHRASVQNESNTEIAPGYLLLPPERAPPEGRLDFTNLTELDDDDYRKHPNEIRRDIERRRELLSRR
;
A
#
# COMPACT_ATOMS: atom_id res chain seq x y z
N GLY A 1 -7.71 -14.00 -12.05
CA GLY A 1 -8.21 -12.84 -11.28
C GLY A 1 -9.28 -12.12 -12.08
N LEU A 2 -10.20 -11.41 -11.40
CA LEU A 2 -11.11 -10.47 -12.08
C LEU A 2 -10.26 -9.46 -12.86
N ASN A 3 -10.45 -9.43 -14.18
CA ASN A 3 -9.62 -8.66 -15.07
C ASN A 3 -10.03 -7.18 -14.98
N SER A 4 -9.46 -6.42 -14.03
CA SER A 4 -9.79 -5.00 -13.80
C SER A 4 -9.81 -4.15 -15.09
N PRO A 5 -8.94 -4.39 -16.10
CA PRO A 5 -9.06 -3.76 -17.42
C PRO A 5 -10.40 -3.98 -18.13
N LEU A 6 -11.01 -5.16 -18.04
CA LEU A 6 -12.33 -5.44 -18.64
C LEU A 6 -13.43 -4.62 -17.97
N VAL A 7 -13.39 -4.52 -16.64
CA VAL A 7 -14.35 -3.70 -15.86
C VAL A 7 -14.24 -2.24 -16.28
N ILE A 8 -13.03 -1.68 -16.33
CA ILE A 8 -12.80 -0.31 -16.75
C ILE A 8 -13.28 -0.09 -18.19
N LYS A 9 -13.01 -1.02 -19.11
CA LYS A 9 -13.49 -0.94 -20.50
C LYS A 9 -15.02 -0.93 -20.56
N ALA A 10 -15.68 -1.78 -19.77
CA ALA A 10 -17.14 -1.82 -19.70
C ALA A 10 -17.71 -0.50 -19.20
N LEU A 11 -17.22 0.02 -18.08
CA LEU A 11 -17.70 1.27 -17.50
C LEU A 11 -17.47 2.47 -18.43
N LYS A 12 -16.33 2.54 -19.11
CA LYS A 12 -16.08 3.55 -20.15
C LYS A 12 -17.12 3.51 -21.26
N SER A 13 -17.45 2.31 -21.75
CA SER A 13 -18.47 2.15 -22.80
C SER A 13 -19.89 2.48 -22.35
N LEU A 14 -20.14 2.44 -21.04
CA LEU A 14 -21.41 2.84 -20.41
C LEU A 14 -21.47 4.35 -20.12
N GLY A 15 -20.45 5.11 -20.52
CA GLY A 15 -20.42 6.57 -20.36
C GLY A 15 -19.80 7.06 -19.06
N PHE A 16 -19.08 6.22 -18.31
CA PHE A 16 -18.30 6.67 -17.13
C PHE A 16 -16.86 7.02 -17.54
N PRO A 17 -16.54 8.31 -17.84
CA PRO A 17 -15.26 8.69 -18.43
C PRO A 17 -14.08 8.50 -17.47
N ARG A 18 -14.35 8.58 -16.16
CA ARG A 18 -13.37 8.45 -15.08
C ARG A 18 -13.96 7.68 -13.91
N GLY A 19 -13.07 7.18 -13.07
CA GLY A 19 -13.43 6.52 -11.82
C GLY A 19 -12.25 5.84 -11.17
N ILE A 20 -12.55 5.22 -10.04
CA ILE A 20 -11.58 4.56 -9.16
C ILE A 20 -12.10 3.16 -8.86
N LEU A 21 -11.23 2.17 -8.98
CA LEU A 21 -11.50 0.77 -8.73
C LEU A 21 -10.66 0.30 -7.56
N PHE A 22 -11.33 -0.33 -6.58
CA PHE A 22 -10.72 -0.93 -5.40
C PHE A 22 -11.07 -2.41 -5.36
N ILE A 23 -10.07 -3.23 -5.09
CA ILE A 23 -10.23 -4.65 -4.81
C ILE A 23 -10.10 -4.83 -3.30
N HIS A 24 -11.21 -5.23 -2.68
CA HIS A 24 -11.28 -5.54 -1.26
C HIS A 24 -11.31 -7.06 -1.09
N LEU A 25 -10.33 -7.59 -0.36
CA LEU A 25 -10.24 -8.98 0.05
C LEU A 25 -10.76 -9.08 1.49
N PHE A 26 -12.02 -9.49 1.64
CA PHE A 26 -12.70 -9.59 2.93
C PHE A 26 -12.85 -11.05 3.35
N GLY A 27 -12.76 -11.34 4.64
CA GLY A 27 -12.97 -12.69 5.18
C GLY A 27 -12.50 -12.76 6.62
N ASP A 28 -13.43 -12.97 7.54
CA ASP A 28 -13.13 -13.27 8.95
C ASP A 28 -12.72 -14.74 9.15
N ASP A 29 -13.05 -15.59 8.16
CA ASP A 29 -12.72 -17.00 8.10
C ASP A 29 -11.45 -17.20 7.24
N LYS A 30 -10.40 -17.76 7.85
CA LYS A 30 -9.14 -18.10 7.18
C LYS A 30 -9.33 -19.03 5.97
N THR A 31 -10.47 -19.72 5.86
CA THR A 31 -10.77 -20.67 4.79
C THR A 31 -11.69 -20.10 3.70
N ARG A 32 -12.30 -18.93 3.93
CA ARG A 32 -13.32 -18.34 3.03
C ARG A 32 -13.10 -16.83 2.87
N TYR A 33 -12.30 -16.47 1.87
CA TYR A 33 -12.17 -15.09 1.44
C TYR A 33 -13.22 -14.75 0.37
N ALA A 34 -13.97 -13.68 0.62
CA ALA A 34 -14.84 -13.03 -0.34
C ALA A 34 -14.08 -11.90 -1.06
N PHE A 35 -14.17 -11.89 -2.38
CA PHE A 35 -13.61 -10.83 -3.22
C PHE A 35 -14.70 -9.79 -3.50
N HIS A 36 -14.50 -8.57 -3.03
CA HIS A 36 -15.37 -7.44 -3.36
C HIS A 36 -14.66 -6.49 -4.32
N LEU A 37 -15.33 -6.22 -5.44
CA LEU A 37 -14.92 -5.19 -6.37
C LEU A 37 -15.73 -3.93 -6.12
N HIS A 38 -15.10 -2.90 -5.58
CA HIS A 38 -15.71 -1.59 -5.43
C HIS A 38 -15.27 -0.68 -6.57
N VAL A 39 -16.23 0.09 -7.08
CA VAL A 39 -15.99 1.06 -8.13
C VAL A 39 -16.68 2.35 -7.74
N LEU A 40 -15.91 3.43 -7.69
CA LEU A 40 -16.41 4.79 -7.57
C LEU A 40 -16.36 5.43 -8.96
N VAL A 41 -17.51 5.91 -9.42
CA VAL A 41 -17.67 6.60 -10.70
C VAL A 41 -18.35 7.94 -10.49
N ASP A 42 -18.11 8.87 -11.40
CA ASP A 42 -18.83 10.15 -11.42
C ASP A 42 -20.23 9.94 -12.05
N GLY A 43 -21.08 9.21 -11.33
CA GLY A 43 -22.44 8.85 -11.73
C GLY A 43 -23.50 9.60 -10.92
N GLY A 44 -24.65 9.84 -11.54
CA GLY A 44 -25.81 10.47 -10.90
C GLY A 44 -26.73 9.49 -10.18
N TRP A 45 -27.81 10.01 -9.60
CA TRP A 45 -28.95 9.19 -9.21
C TRP A 45 -29.55 8.52 -10.45
N LEU A 46 -29.99 7.27 -10.28
CA LEU A 46 -30.70 6.52 -11.31
C LEU A 46 -32.00 5.99 -10.72
N ASP A 47 -33.09 6.12 -11.48
CA ASP A 47 -34.36 5.48 -11.14
C ASP A 47 -34.21 3.96 -11.14
N PRO A 48 -35.08 3.22 -10.42
CA PRO A 48 -34.94 1.77 -10.22
C PRO A 48 -34.79 0.97 -11.51
N GLU A 49 -35.58 1.26 -12.54
CA GLU A 49 -35.56 0.54 -13.82
C GLU A 49 -34.27 0.80 -14.63
N PRO A 50 -33.85 2.07 -14.88
CA PRO A 50 -32.53 2.36 -15.46
C PRO A 50 -31.37 1.75 -14.67
N LEU A 51 -31.47 1.73 -13.34
CA LEU A 51 -30.46 1.13 -12.48
C LEU A 51 -30.38 -0.39 -12.66
N GLU A 52 -31.52 -1.08 -12.67
CA GLU A 52 -31.57 -2.52 -12.88
C GLU A 52 -30.97 -2.90 -14.24
N GLU A 53 -31.32 -2.14 -15.28
CA GLU A 53 -30.78 -2.34 -16.63
C GLU A 53 -29.27 -2.12 -16.68
N LEU A 54 -28.76 -1.09 -16.00
CA LEU A 54 -27.32 -0.84 -15.87
C LEU A 54 -26.62 -2.01 -15.18
N CYS A 55 -27.14 -2.46 -14.03
CA CYS A 55 -26.59 -3.60 -13.29
C CYS A 55 -26.58 -4.87 -14.14
N ARG A 56 -27.65 -5.14 -14.90
CA ARG A 56 -27.75 -6.28 -15.82
C ARG A 56 -26.73 -6.18 -16.95
N LYS A 57 -26.53 -5.00 -17.54
CA LYS A 57 -25.50 -4.75 -18.56
C LYS A 57 -24.11 -5.00 -18.00
N ILE A 58 -23.78 -4.41 -16.85
CA ILE A 58 -22.48 -4.59 -16.18
C ILE A 58 -22.17 -6.07 -15.95
N ARG A 59 -23.13 -6.85 -15.42
CA ARG A 59 -22.96 -8.31 -15.24
C ARG A 59 -22.57 -9.00 -16.55
N ARG A 60 -23.29 -8.72 -17.64
CA ARG A 60 -23.05 -9.31 -18.96
C ARG A 60 -21.69 -8.94 -19.56
N MET A 61 -21.19 -7.75 -19.23
CA MET A 61 -19.90 -7.28 -19.74
C MET A 61 -18.69 -7.81 -18.95
N ILE A 62 -18.87 -8.05 -17.65
CA ILE A 62 -17.78 -8.47 -16.76
C ILE A 62 -17.66 -10.00 -16.71
N TYR A 63 -18.79 -10.71 -16.69
CA TYR A 63 -18.80 -12.15 -16.47
C TYR A 63 -19.01 -12.94 -17.77
N PRO A 64 -18.28 -14.06 -17.96
CA PRO A 64 -18.49 -14.92 -19.11
C PRO A 64 -19.85 -15.64 -19.01
N ARG A 65 -20.39 -16.06 -20.17
CA ARG A 65 -21.73 -16.67 -20.27
C ARG A 65 -21.96 -17.85 -19.31
N TRP A 66 -20.94 -18.67 -19.05
CA TRP A 66 -21.08 -19.82 -18.16
C TRP A 66 -21.28 -19.41 -16.69
N VAL A 67 -20.66 -18.31 -16.25
CA VAL A 67 -20.85 -17.73 -14.91
C VAL A 67 -22.27 -17.18 -14.81
N LEU A 68 -22.71 -16.44 -15.84
CA LEU A 68 -24.08 -15.91 -15.89
C LEU A 68 -25.14 -17.02 -15.89
N ARG A 69 -24.90 -18.15 -16.57
CA ARG A 69 -25.84 -19.28 -16.55
C ARG A 69 -25.90 -19.95 -15.17
N LYS A 70 -24.76 -20.02 -14.46
CA LYS A 70 -24.68 -20.71 -13.17
C LYS A 70 -25.19 -19.87 -12.01
N TRP A 71 -24.92 -18.56 -12.02
CA TRP A 71 -25.23 -17.67 -10.90
C TRP A 71 -26.20 -16.54 -11.26
N GLY A 72 -26.32 -16.17 -12.54
CA GLY A 72 -27.32 -15.20 -13.01
C GLY A 72 -27.36 -13.93 -12.17
N ASP A 73 -28.54 -13.61 -11.66
CA ASP A 73 -28.80 -12.39 -10.88
C ASP A 73 -28.30 -12.47 -9.43
N SER A 74 -27.87 -13.64 -8.95
CA SER A 74 -27.18 -13.75 -7.65
C SER A 74 -25.80 -13.08 -7.64
N LEU A 75 -25.25 -12.76 -8.82
CA LEU A 75 -24.07 -11.90 -8.96
C LEU A 75 -24.47 -10.45 -8.63
N MET A 76 -24.38 -10.08 -7.36
CA MET A 76 -24.84 -8.78 -6.90
C MET A 76 -23.96 -7.63 -7.42
N VAL A 77 -24.58 -6.70 -8.15
CA VAL A 77 -24.01 -5.39 -8.49
C VAL A 77 -24.78 -4.36 -7.68
N ASN A 78 -24.15 -3.82 -6.64
CA ASN A 78 -24.78 -2.90 -5.70
C ASN A 78 -24.35 -1.46 -6.06
N TYR A 79 -25.21 -0.75 -6.80
CA TYR A 79 -25.04 0.67 -7.07
C TYR A 79 -25.70 1.48 -5.96
N ARG A 80 -24.99 2.46 -5.41
CA ARG A 80 -25.54 3.39 -4.44
C ARG A 80 -25.12 4.80 -4.80
N PHE A 81 -26.09 5.66 -5.06
CA PHE A 81 -25.84 7.09 -5.13
C PHE A 81 -25.53 7.61 -3.72
N LYS A 82 -24.61 8.56 -3.65
CA LYS A 82 -24.09 9.12 -2.40
C LYS A 82 -24.38 10.62 -2.39
N PRO A 83 -25.59 11.04 -1.97
CA PRO A 83 -26.02 12.43 -2.06
C PRO A 83 -25.25 13.35 -1.11
N THR A 84 -24.74 12.85 0.00
CA THR A 84 -24.05 13.67 1.01
C THR A 84 -22.55 13.43 1.04
N GLN A 85 -21.81 14.46 1.46
CA GLN A 85 -20.36 14.37 1.65
C GLN A 85 -19.97 13.29 2.67
N ALA A 86 -20.72 13.16 3.77
CA ALA A 86 -20.49 12.13 4.79
C ALA A 86 -20.57 10.71 4.22
N GLU A 87 -21.54 10.45 3.33
CA GLU A 87 -21.67 9.13 2.70
C GLU A 87 -20.56 8.86 1.67
N VAL A 88 -20.07 9.90 0.98
CA VAL A 88 -18.90 9.80 0.11
C VAL A 88 -17.65 9.46 0.93
N TYR A 89 -17.43 10.13 2.06
CA TYR A 89 -16.34 9.78 2.98
C TYR A 89 -16.45 8.36 3.50
N GLN A 90 -17.64 7.95 3.93
CA GLN A 90 -17.87 6.58 4.40
C GLN A 90 -17.53 5.56 3.30
N ALA A 91 -17.90 5.83 2.05
CA ALA A 91 -17.59 4.96 0.92
C ALA A 91 -16.07 4.91 0.65
N LEU A 92 -15.39 6.06 0.69
CA LEU A 92 -13.94 6.14 0.52
C LEU A 92 -13.19 5.44 1.65
N ASP A 93 -13.57 5.68 2.91
CA ASP A 93 -13.03 4.99 4.07
C ASP A 93 -13.19 3.48 3.91
N TYR A 94 -14.42 3.01 3.64
CA TYR A 94 -14.69 1.60 3.45
C TYR A 94 -13.89 0.96 2.29
N CYS A 95 -13.76 1.65 1.16
CA CYS A 95 -13.01 1.16 0.00
C CYS A 95 -11.49 1.16 0.22
N SER A 96 -10.98 2.07 1.05
CA SER A 96 -9.55 2.26 1.31
C SER A 96 -9.03 1.48 2.51
N ARG A 97 -9.93 0.91 3.34
CA ARG A 97 -9.54 0.05 4.46
C ARG A 97 -8.60 -1.06 4.01
N PRO A 98 -7.53 -1.36 4.76
CA PRO A 98 -6.66 -2.48 4.47
C PRO A 98 -7.44 -3.79 4.50
N THR A 99 -7.29 -4.56 3.43
CA THR A 99 -8.05 -5.80 3.21
C THR A 99 -7.01 -6.90 3.11
N PHE A 100 -7.16 -7.96 3.91
CA PHE A 100 -6.12 -8.96 4.20
C PHE A 100 -5.10 -8.52 5.28
N THR A 101 -5.54 -8.52 6.54
CA THR A 101 -4.70 -8.23 7.71
C THR A 101 -4.10 -9.49 8.35
N GLN A 102 -4.57 -10.68 7.99
CA GLN A 102 -4.15 -11.94 8.59
C GLN A 102 -3.34 -12.80 7.62
N LEU A 103 -2.02 -12.66 7.70
CA LEU A 103 -1.08 -13.44 6.87
C LEU A 103 -0.99 -14.91 7.32
N GLU A 104 -1.00 -15.16 8.63
CA GLU A 104 -0.79 -16.50 9.20
C GLU A 104 -1.90 -17.48 8.82
N GLY A 105 -1.50 -18.57 8.13
CA GLY A 105 -2.39 -19.57 7.58
C GLY A 105 -2.96 -19.21 6.19
N ASN A 106 -2.53 -18.08 5.62
CA ASN A 106 -2.97 -17.57 4.32
C ASN A 106 -1.81 -17.21 3.39
N GLU A 107 -0.63 -17.78 3.61
CA GLU A 107 0.60 -17.49 2.87
C GLU A 107 0.44 -17.81 1.39
N TRP A 108 -0.29 -18.89 1.06
CA TRP A 108 -0.64 -19.22 -0.32
C TRP A 108 -1.49 -18.13 -0.98
N LEU A 109 -2.52 -17.62 -0.28
CA LEU A 109 -3.38 -16.57 -0.81
C LEU A 109 -2.58 -15.29 -0.99
N ALA A 110 -1.77 -14.92 0.00
CA ALA A 110 -0.85 -13.77 -0.05
C ALA A 110 0.07 -13.83 -1.27
N LYS A 111 0.66 -15.01 -1.53
CA LYS A 111 1.49 -15.26 -2.71
C LYS A 111 0.70 -15.19 -4.02
N SER A 112 -0.54 -15.69 -4.03
CA SER A 112 -1.38 -15.70 -5.24
C SER A 112 -1.81 -14.30 -5.70
N ILE A 113 -1.83 -13.33 -4.78
CA ILE A 113 -2.18 -11.93 -5.02
C ILE A 113 -0.96 -11.01 -4.98
N GLU A 114 0.24 -11.56 -4.87
CA GLU A 114 1.48 -10.80 -4.82
C GLU A 114 1.65 -10.02 -6.14
N GLY A 115 1.99 -8.74 -6.04
CA GLY A 115 2.10 -7.85 -7.21
C GLY A 115 0.77 -7.46 -7.86
N GLU A 116 -0.37 -7.96 -7.38
CA GLU A 116 -1.67 -7.54 -7.90
C GLU A 116 -1.97 -6.09 -7.54
N ARG A 117 -2.26 -5.29 -8.56
CA ARG A 117 -2.64 -3.89 -8.38
C ARG A 117 -4.10 -3.81 -7.95
N LYS A 118 -4.31 -3.73 -6.62
CA LYS A 118 -5.64 -3.65 -5.98
C LYS A 118 -6.36 -2.30 -6.16
N PHE A 119 -5.63 -1.27 -6.56
CA PHE A 119 -6.14 0.08 -6.77
C PHE A 119 -5.85 0.54 -8.21
N ARG A 120 -6.87 0.98 -8.92
CA ARG A 120 -6.71 1.54 -10.27
C ARG A 120 -7.57 2.78 -10.45
N VAL A 121 -6.99 3.80 -11.08
CA VAL A 121 -7.68 5.02 -11.49
C VAL A 121 -7.72 5.06 -13.01
N TRP A 122 -8.81 5.55 -13.58
CA TRP A 122 -8.89 5.87 -15.01
C TRP A 122 -9.55 7.21 -15.26
N GLY A 123 -9.39 7.71 -16.48
CA GLY A 123 -9.93 8.99 -16.92
C GLY A 123 -9.05 10.17 -16.49
N LYS A 124 -9.48 11.37 -16.85
CA LYS A 124 -8.82 12.61 -16.45
C LYS A 124 -9.39 13.13 -15.12
N TRP A 125 -8.50 13.64 -14.29
CA TRP A 125 -8.79 14.20 -12.96
C TRP A 125 -8.22 15.62 -12.85
N ASP A 126 -8.38 16.39 -13.92
CA ASP A 126 -7.90 17.76 -14.10
C ASP A 126 -9.01 18.81 -13.89
N GLU A 127 -10.23 18.36 -13.58
CA GLU A 127 -11.35 19.25 -13.26
C GLU A 127 -11.19 19.87 -11.86
N ALA A 128 -11.81 21.04 -11.68
CA ALA A 128 -11.90 21.67 -10.37
C ALA A 128 -12.54 20.70 -9.36
N PRO A 129 -11.98 20.55 -8.15
CA PRO A 129 -12.53 19.66 -7.14
C PRO A 129 -13.95 20.11 -6.80
N LYS A 130 -14.92 19.17 -6.87
CA LYS A 130 -16.32 19.43 -6.52
C LYS A 130 -16.49 19.85 -5.05
N TRP A 131 -15.53 19.48 -4.22
CA TRP A 131 -15.42 19.82 -2.81
C TRP A 131 -13.94 19.70 -2.41
N HIS A 132 -13.51 20.48 -1.43
CA HIS A 132 -12.17 20.44 -0.88
C HIS A 132 -12.23 20.01 0.58
N LEU A 133 -11.18 19.33 1.04
CA LEU A 133 -10.92 19.15 2.47
C LEU A 133 -10.45 20.49 3.02
N ASP A 134 -11.03 20.93 4.13
CA ASP A 134 -10.58 22.13 4.80
C ASP A 134 -9.13 21.95 5.27
N GLU A 135 -8.24 22.80 4.78
CA GLU A 135 -6.81 22.77 5.09
C GLU A 135 -6.51 23.04 6.58
N SER A 136 -7.50 23.56 7.31
CA SER A 136 -7.44 23.88 8.73
C SER A 136 -7.53 22.65 9.64
N GLU A 137 -8.04 21.51 9.15
CA GLU A 137 -8.07 20.28 9.94
C GLU A 137 -6.68 19.65 10.03
N LYS A 138 -6.05 19.79 11.21
CA LYS A 138 -4.71 19.25 11.52
C LYS A 138 -4.53 17.77 11.13
N LYS A 139 -5.60 16.96 11.17
CA LYS A 139 -5.55 15.53 10.84
C LYS A 139 -5.36 15.25 9.35
N VAL A 140 -5.76 16.17 8.49
CA VAL A 140 -5.78 15.99 7.02
C VAL A 140 -4.80 16.92 6.31
N HIS A 141 -4.31 17.96 7.00
CA HIS A 141 -3.31 18.89 6.49
C HIS A 141 -2.11 18.18 5.84
N SER A 142 -1.54 17.16 6.50
CA SER A 142 -0.41 16.39 5.95
C SER A 142 -0.76 15.74 4.61
N LEU A 143 -1.96 15.15 4.50
CA LEU A 143 -2.43 14.52 3.26
C LEU A 143 -2.67 15.54 2.15
N VAL A 144 -3.25 16.69 2.48
CA VAL A 144 -3.49 17.77 1.49
C VAL A 144 -2.17 18.34 0.96
N ALA A 145 -1.18 18.55 1.84
CA ALA A 145 0.15 18.97 1.43
C ALA A 145 0.79 17.95 0.49
N LEU A 146 0.77 16.67 0.85
CA LEU A 146 1.29 15.57 0.02
C LEU A 146 0.58 15.50 -1.34
N GLN A 147 -0.75 15.64 -1.38
CA GLN A 147 -1.52 15.68 -2.63
C GLN A 147 -1.09 16.84 -3.54
N LYS A 148 -0.81 18.01 -2.97
CA LYS A 148 -0.31 19.19 -3.69
C LYS A 148 1.18 19.09 -4.05
N GLY A 149 1.83 17.96 -3.75
CA GLY A 149 3.26 17.77 -3.95
C GLY A 149 4.12 18.68 -3.07
N LYS A 150 3.63 19.03 -1.88
CA LYS A 150 4.31 19.89 -0.90
C LYS A 150 4.67 19.10 0.35
N CYS A 151 5.84 19.40 0.92
CA CYS A 151 6.30 18.80 2.15
C CYS A 151 5.34 19.18 3.30
N PRO A 152 4.80 18.21 4.05
CA PRO A 152 3.86 18.50 5.14
C PRO A 152 4.52 19.19 6.35
N VAL A 153 5.86 19.23 6.40
CA VAL A 153 6.64 19.87 7.47
C VAL A 153 7.04 21.31 7.11
N CYS A 154 7.61 21.53 5.92
CA CYS A 154 8.16 22.83 5.51
C CYS A 154 7.40 23.53 4.37
N GLY A 155 6.46 22.86 3.69
CA GLY A 155 5.66 23.43 2.60
C GLY A 155 6.36 23.50 1.24
N GLU A 156 7.66 23.20 1.17
CA GLU A 156 8.44 23.18 -0.08
C GLU A 156 7.99 22.06 -1.03
N PRO A 157 8.16 22.22 -2.36
CA PRO A 157 7.86 21.16 -3.33
C PRO A 157 8.65 19.86 -3.04
N ILE A 158 7.94 18.73 -3.01
CA ILE A 158 8.53 17.41 -2.77
C ILE A 158 9.29 16.97 -4.02
N LYS A 159 10.55 16.56 -3.82
CA LYS A 159 11.33 15.80 -4.79
C LYS A 159 11.20 14.32 -4.44
N TRP A 160 10.51 13.56 -5.29
CA TRP A 160 10.41 12.12 -5.15
C TRP A 160 11.68 11.46 -5.67
N ASP A 161 12.38 10.71 -4.82
CA ASP A 161 13.43 9.80 -5.28
C ASP A 161 12.80 8.59 -6.00
N LYS A 162 13.52 8.02 -6.96
CA LYS A 162 13.09 6.84 -7.74
C LYS A 162 13.39 5.53 -7.02
N GLY A 163 14.19 5.56 -5.95
CA GLY A 163 14.52 4.39 -5.15
C GLY A 163 13.33 3.90 -4.32
N LEU A 164 13.03 2.61 -4.39
CA LEU A 164 12.19 1.96 -3.39
C LEU A 164 13.03 1.75 -2.13
N ALA A 165 12.66 2.41 -1.03
CA ALA A 165 13.28 2.13 0.26
C ALA A 165 12.96 0.69 0.69
N HIS A 166 13.97 -0.06 1.11
CA HIS A 166 13.77 -1.40 1.65
C HIS A 166 12.98 -1.30 2.97
N ARG A 167 11.92 -2.10 3.12
CA ARG A 167 11.00 -2.03 4.28
C ARG A 167 11.73 -2.13 5.62
N ALA A 168 12.78 -2.96 5.72
CA ALA A 168 13.55 -3.09 6.95
C ALA A 168 14.30 -1.80 7.32
N SER A 169 14.74 -1.01 6.34
CA SER A 169 15.39 0.29 6.60
C SER A 169 14.40 1.27 7.23
N VAL A 170 13.19 1.36 6.67
CA VAL A 170 12.11 2.22 7.20
C VAL A 170 11.67 1.78 8.60
N GLN A 171 11.57 0.47 8.86
CA GLN A 171 11.12 -0.08 10.15
C GLN A 171 12.16 0.04 11.28
N ASN A 172 13.45 0.06 10.93
CA ASN A 172 14.53 0.21 11.91
C ASN A 172 14.81 1.67 12.26
N GLU A 173 14.27 2.62 11.49
CA GLU A 173 14.35 4.04 11.77
C GLU A 173 13.21 4.49 12.71
N SER A 174 13.51 5.39 13.65
CA SER A 174 12.54 6.00 14.55
C SER A 174 11.63 6.95 13.77
N ASN A 175 10.69 6.38 13.01
CA ASN A 175 9.75 7.11 12.17
C ASN A 175 8.54 7.61 12.96
N THR A 176 7.91 8.68 12.49
CA THR A 176 6.70 9.27 13.07
C THR A 176 5.58 9.22 12.05
N GLU A 177 4.41 8.68 12.40
CA GLU A 177 3.25 8.70 11.51
C GLU A 177 2.67 10.11 11.39
N ILE A 178 2.66 10.66 10.17
CA ILE A 178 2.14 12.00 9.86
C ILE A 178 0.76 11.98 9.21
N ALA A 179 0.39 10.83 8.65
CA ALA A 179 -0.95 10.50 8.17
C ALA A 179 -1.04 8.97 8.01
N PRO A 180 -2.25 8.37 7.94
CA PRO A 180 -2.40 6.93 7.78
C PRO A 180 -1.58 6.37 6.62
N GLY A 181 -0.55 5.57 6.94
CA GLY A 181 0.36 4.96 5.95
C GLY A 181 1.45 5.89 5.39
N TYR A 182 1.57 7.12 5.91
CA TYR A 182 2.66 8.06 5.61
C TYR A 182 3.50 8.31 6.85
N LEU A 183 4.79 8.00 6.73
CA LEU A 183 5.76 8.09 7.80
C LEU A 183 6.75 9.22 7.49
N LEU A 184 7.04 10.04 8.49
CA LEU A 184 8.15 10.97 8.50
C LEU A 184 9.37 10.25 9.07
N LEU A 185 10.40 10.10 8.25
CA LEU A 185 11.70 9.62 8.70
C LEU A 185 12.42 10.73 9.48
N PRO A 186 13.25 10.37 10.48
CA PRO A 186 14.12 11.34 11.11
C PRO A 186 15.02 11.98 10.04
N PRO A 187 15.39 13.26 10.19
CA PRO A 187 16.32 13.89 9.26
C PRO A 187 17.60 13.05 9.18
N GLU A 188 18.03 12.73 7.96
CA GLU A 188 19.31 12.05 7.73
C GLU A 188 20.39 12.83 8.46
N ARG A 189 21.07 12.17 9.40
CA ARG A 189 22.18 12.79 10.12
C ARG A 189 23.19 13.19 9.06
N ALA A 190 23.57 14.47 9.02
CA ALA A 190 24.60 14.93 8.12
C ALA A 190 25.82 14.00 8.26
N PRO A 191 26.47 13.60 7.15
CA PRO A 191 27.69 12.81 7.24
C PRO A 191 28.64 13.53 8.21
N PRO A 192 29.30 12.80 9.13
CA PRO A 192 30.13 13.44 10.15
C PRO A 192 31.10 14.42 9.50
N GLU A 193 31.03 15.68 9.90
CA GLU A 193 31.94 16.72 9.40
C GLU A 193 33.33 16.45 9.98
N GLY A 194 34.24 16.00 9.10
CA GLY A 194 35.63 15.76 9.47
C GLY A 194 36.25 14.64 8.65
N ARG A 195 37.54 14.78 8.33
CA ARG A 195 38.36 13.65 7.89
C ARG A 195 38.31 12.62 9.01
N LEU A 196 37.99 11.35 8.70
CA LEU A 196 38.07 10.27 9.67
C LEU A 196 39.46 10.34 10.35
N ASP A 197 39.46 10.63 11.65
CA ASP A 197 40.69 10.75 12.41
C ASP A 197 41.18 9.35 12.78
N PHE A 198 42.05 8.83 11.93
CA PHE A 198 42.70 7.55 12.13
C PHE A 198 43.92 7.62 13.05
N THR A 199 44.22 8.78 13.68
CA THR A 199 45.39 8.89 14.58
C THR A 199 45.28 7.98 15.82
N ASN A 200 44.07 7.56 16.18
CA ASN A 200 43.82 6.59 17.25
C ASN A 200 43.79 5.13 16.77
N LEU A 201 44.01 4.87 15.48
CA LEU A 201 44.23 3.51 14.99
C LEU A 201 45.68 3.12 15.25
N THR A 202 45.93 2.49 16.40
CA THR A 202 47.17 1.74 16.61
C THR A 202 47.10 0.43 15.82
N GLU A 203 48.15 0.15 15.06
CA GLU A 203 48.33 -1.18 14.48
C GLU A 203 48.35 -2.20 15.62
N LEU A 204 47.59 -3.28 15.49
CA LEU A 204 47.62 -4.35 16.48
C LEU A 204 49.03 -4.94 16.51
N ASP A 205 49.52 -5.34 17.68
CA ASP A 205 50.79 -6.07 17.75
C ASP A 205 50.75 -7.31 16.85
N ASP A 206 51.87 -7.70 16.25
CA ASP A 206 51.91 -8.82 15.29
C ASP A 206 51.46 -10.15 15.91
N ASP A 207 51.62 -10.29 17.21
CA ASP A 207 51.18 -11.44 18.01
C ASP A 207 49.76 -11.28 18.58
N ASP A 208 49.02 -10.22 18.20
CA ASP A 208 47.64 -10.02 18.64
C ASP A 208 46.78 -11.17 18.11
N TYR A 209 46.11 -11.84 19.04
CA TYR A 209 45.20 -12.95 18.78
C TYR A 209 44.19 -12.68 17.64
N ARG A 210 43.79 -11.42 17.42
CA ARG A 210 42.87 -11.00 16.36
C ARG A 210 43.49 -10.99 14.95
N LYS A 211 44.82 -10.90 14.82
CA LYS A 211 45.54 -10.98 13.54
C LYS A 211 45.64 -12.43 13.03
N HIS A 212 45.42 -13.44 13.86
CA HIS A 212 45.55 -14.83 13.45
C HIS A 212 44.33 -15.35 12.67
N PRO A 213 44.54 -16.20 11.64
CA PRO A 213 43.48 -16.94 10.97
C PRO A 213 42.62 -17.77 11.94
N ASN A 214 41.35 -17.98 11.60
CA ASN A 214 40.38 -18.67 12.45
C ASN A 214 40.83 -20.06 12.93
N GLU A 215 41.60 -20.79 12.12
CA GLU A 215 42.14 -22.10 12.50
C GLU A 215 43.16 -21.99 13.65
N ILE A 216 44.10 -21.06 13.55
CA ILE A 216 45.12 -20.80 14.58
C ILE A 216 44.45 -20.31 15.87
N ARG A 217 43.43 -19.45 15.76
CA ARG A 217 42.65 -18.96 16.90
C ARG A 217 41.96 -20.08 17.67
N ARG A 218 41.34 -21.02 16.96
CA ARG A 218 40.69 -22.21 17.55
C ARG A 218 41.69 -23.11 18.26
N ASP A 219 42.89 -23.26 17.72
CA ASP A 219 43.96 -24.04 18.34
C ASP A 219 44.52 -23.37 19.61
N ILE A 220 44.67 -22.04 19.61
CA ILE A 220 45.07 -21.27 20.79
C ILE A 220 44.01 -21.43 21.90
N GLU A 221 42.72 -21.29 21.57
CA GLU A 221 41.62 -21.48 22.52
C GLU A 221 41.59 -22.89 23.09
N ARG A 222 41.73 -23.91 22.22
CA ARG A 222 41.77 -25.32 22.64
C ARG A 222 42.95 -25.60 23.56
N ARG A 223 44.13 -25.03 23.29
CA ARG A 223 45.32 -25.16 24.16
C ARG A 223 45.14 -24.43 25.48
N ARG A 224 44.53 -23.24 25.49
CA ARG A 224 44.20 -22.50 26.72
C ARG A 224 43.22 -23.28 27.59
N GLU A 225 42.20 -23.87 26.98
CA GLU A 225 41.21 -24.70 27.67
C GLU A 225 41.81 -25.98 28.28
N LEU A 226 42.78 -26.60 27.59
CA LEU A 226 43.51 -27.74 28.12
C LEU A 226 44.44 -27.36 29.28
N LEU A 227 45.06 -26.18 29.22
CA LEU A 227 45.92 -25.65 30.28
C LEU A 227 45.13 -25.19 31.51
N SER A 228 43.90 -24.67 31.34
CA SER A 228 43.04 -24.26 32.45
C SER A 228 42.36 -25.43 33.18
N ARG A 229 42.46 -26.65 32.65
CA ARG A 229 41.92 -27.89 33.23
C ARG A 229 42.98 -28.72 33.98
N ARG A 230 44.22 -28.23 34.11
CA ARG A 230 45.27 -28.74 35.00
C ARG A 230 45.36 -27.88 36.24
#